data_AF-A0A4P6JI93-F1
#
_entry.id   AF-A0A4P6JI93-F1
#
_cell.length_a   1.000
_cell.length_b   1.000
_cell.length_c   1.000
_cell.angle_alpha   90.00
_cell.angle_beta   90.00
_cell.angle_gamma   90.00
#
_symmetry.space_group_name_H-M   'P 1'
#
loop_
_entity.id
_entity.type
_entity.pdbx_description
1 polymer ?
#
loop_
_entity_poly.entity_id
_entity_poly.type
_entity_poly.pdbx_seq_one_letter_code
_entity_poly.pdbx_strand_id
1 'polypeptide(L)' 'MTRYRVRADKRLLYRGKRAERAYKVFFKAAREPAYSQANIVLLVNGQLQAKLFPRPVIVSQLPASDPYGSQDANIQ' A
#
# COMPACT_ATOMS: atom_id res chain seq x y z
N MET A 1 8.17 -2.17 30.49
CA MET A 1 7.38 -3.19 29.73
C MET A 1 7.05 -2.64 28.35
N THR A 2 7.49 -3.30 27.27
CA THR A 2 7.43 -2.77 25.91
C THR A 2 6.00 -2.73 25.36
N ARG A 3 5.60 -1.60 24.77
CA ARG A 3 4.26 -1.37 24.19
C ARG A 3 4.37 -1.22 22.69
N TYR A 4 3.66 -2.05 21.94
CA TYR A 4 3.61 -2.04 20.49
C TYR A 4 2.31 -1.41 20.00
N ARG A 5 2.39 -0.58 18.95
CA ARG A 5 1.22 -0.08 18.23
C ARG A 5 1.47 -0.15 16.73
N VAL A 6 0.45 -0.55 15.97
CA VAL A 6 0.46 -0.48 14.50
C VAL A 6 -0.67 0.43 14.06
N ARG A 7 -0.38 1.41 13.21
CA ARG A 7 -1.40 2.30 12.62
C ARG A 7 -1.30 2.29 11.11
N ALA A 8 -2.44 2.43 10.46
CA ALA A 8 -2.55 2.82 9.05
C ALA A 8 -3.17 4.22 9.03
N ASP A 9 -2.36 5.24 8.79
CA ASP A 9 -2.68 6.66 8.98
C ASP A 9 -3.38 6.92 10.33
N LYS A 10 -4.67 7.27 10.28
CA LYS A 10 -5.50 7.58 11.46
C LYS A 10 -6.00 6.31 12.16
N ARG A 11 -6.08 5.16 11.47
CA ARG A 11 -6.66 3.91 11.98
C ARG A 11 -5.67 3.11 12.83
N LEU A 12 -6.10 2.68 14.01
CA LEU A 12 -5.32 1.78 14.87
C LEU A 12 -5.60 0.34 14.49
N LEU A 13 -4.57 -0.38 14.05
CA LEU A 13 -4.68 -1.80 13.66
C LEU A 13 -4.32 -2.75 14.80
N TYR A 14 -3.39 -2.33 15.67
CA TYR A 14 -2.95 -3.12 16.81
C TYR A 14 -2.45 -2.25 17.96
N ARG A 15 -2.72 -2.68 19.20
CA ARG A 15 -2.12 -2.17 20.43
C ARG A 15 -1.93 -3.32 21.40
N GLY A 16 -0.71 -3.53 21.87
CA GLY A 16 -0.46 -4.62 22.82
C GLY A 16 1.01 -4.71 23.26
N LYS A 17 1.33 -5.79 23.96
CA LYS A 17 2.68 -6.06 24.50
C LYS A 17 3.43 -7.16 23.73
N ARG A 18 2.75 -7.83 22.77
CA ARG A 18 3.32 -8.95 22.02
C ARG A 18 3.92 -8.45 20.71
N ALA A 19 5.25 -8.55 20.62
CA ALA A 19 6.01 -8.12 19.44
C ALA A 19 5.57 -8.86 18.17
N GLU A 20 5.54 -10.19 18.21
CA GLU A 20 5.16 -11.03 17.06
C GLU A 20 3.80 -10.67 16.47
N ARG A 21 2.80 -10.42 17.32
CA ARG A 21 1.48 -9.99 16.84
C ARG A 21 1.53 -8.63 16.17
N ALA A 22 2.33 -7.69 16.69
CA ALA A 22 2.51 -6.38 16.07
C ALA A 22 3.14 -6.50 14.67
N TYR A 23 4.22 -7.28 14.53
CA TYR A 23 4.87 -7.54 13.25
C TYR A 23 3.93 -8.24 12.27
N LYS A 24 3.19 -9.26 12.72
CA LYS A 24 2.20 -9.96 11.88
C LYS A 24 1.13 -9.01 11.34
N VAL A 25 0.61 -8.10 12.17
CA VAL A 25 -0.36 -7.09 11.74
C VAL A 25 0.27 -6.08 10.78
N PHE A 26 1.50 -5.64 11.04
CA PHE A 26 2.23 -4.71 10.19
C PHE A 26 2.44 -5.26 8.77
N PHE A 27 2.96 -6.49 8.65
CA PHE A 27 3.16 -7.13 7.35
C PHE A 27 1.86 -7.52 6.66
N LYS A 28 0.83 -7.90 7.43
CA LYS A 28 -0.50 -8.16 6.87
C LYS A 28 -1.06 -6.88 6.23
N ALA A 29 -1.03 -5.77 6.96
CA ALA A 29 -1.51 -4.49 6.47
C ALA A 29 -0.75 -4.03 5.21
N ALA A 30 0.56 -4.28 5.14
CA ALA A 30 1.40 -3.96 3.99
C ALA A 30 1.02 -4.69 2.68
N ARG A 31 0.30 -5.81 2.81
CA ARG A 31 -0.16 -6.64 1.68
C ARG A 31 -1.63 -6.47 1.39
N GLU A 32 -2.37 -5.79 2.27
CA GLU A 32 -3.82 -5.69 2.17
C GLU A 32 -4.19 -4.51 1.25
N PRO A 33 -4.95 -4.75 0.16
CA PRO A 33 -5.27 -3.70 -0.83
C PRO A 33 -5.97 -2.50 -0.21
N ALA A 34 -6.75 -2.71 0.86
CA ALA A 34 -7.46 -1.68 1.61
C ALA A 34 -6.52 -0.63 2.26
N TYR A 35 -5.22 -0.95 2.43
CA TYR A 35 -4.22 -0.04 2.96
C TYR A 35 -3.14 0.34 1.93
N SER A 36 -3.37 0.05 0.64
CA SER A 36 -2.41 0.35 -0.44
C SER A 36 -2.02 1.83 -0.53
N GLN A 37 -2.97 2.72 -0.22
CA GLN A 37 -2.76 4.18 -0.17
C GLN A 37 -2.50 4.72 1.24
N ALA A 38 -2.38 3.87 2.26
CA ALA A 38 -2.19 4.30 3.64
C ALA A 38 -0.72 4.25 4.08
N ASN A 39 -0.31 5.20 4.94
CA ASN A 39 0.99 5.07 5.63
C ASN A 39 0.86 4.09 6.78
N ILE A 40 1.59 2.99 6.73
CA ILE A 40 1.56 1.98 7.79
C ILE A 40 2.78 2.20 8.68
N VAL A 41 2.55 2.42 9.98
CA VAL A 41 3.61 2.69 10.96
C VAL A 41 3.57 1.70 12.12
N LEU A 42 4.75 1.19 12.48
CA LEU A 42 5.01 0.40 13.67
C LEU A 42 5.68 1.28 14.72
N LEU A 43 5.05 1.38 15.90
CA LEU A 43 5.54 2.11 17.05
C LEU A 43 5.90 1.14 18.17
N VAL A 44 7.06 1.34 18.78
CA VAL A 44 7.54 0.60 19.96
C VAL A 44 7.80 1.61 21.07
N ASN A 45 7.08 1.48 22.19
CA ASN A 45 7.04 2.46 23.28
C ASN A 45 6.68 3.89 22.83
N GLY A 46 5.96 4.03 21.72
CA GLY A 46 5.64 5.33 21.13
C GLY A 46 6.69 5.88 20.17
N GLN A 47 7.85 5.23 20.06
CA GLN A 47 8.89 5.57 19.08
C GLN A 47 8.64 4.86 17.76
N LEU A 48 8.89 5.55 16.65
CA LEU A 48 8.78 4.98 15.31
C LEU A 48 9.91 3.97 15.07
N GLN A 49 9.53 2.73 14.78
CA GLN A 49 10.47 1.66 14.45
C GLN A 49 10.48 1.36 12.95
N ALA A 50 9.31 1.32 12.33
CA ALA A 50 9.20 1.10 10.88
C ALA A 50 8.04 1.91 10.30
N LYS A 51 8.20 2.35 9.06
CA LYS A 51 7.18 3.04 8.27
C LYS A 51 7.18 2.47 6.86
N LEU A 52 6.01 2.11 6.36
CA LEU A 52 5.77 1.80 4.97
C LEU A 52 4.95 2.93 4.36
N PHE A 53 5.45 3.44 3.23
CA PHE A 53 4.77 4.44 2.45
C PHE A 53 3.74 3.79 1.53
N PRO A 54 2.67 4.52 1.18
CA PRO A 54 1.73 4.06 0.17
C PRO A 54 2.45 3.69 -1.11
N ARG A 55 2.00 2.61 -1.75
CA ARG A 55 2.56 2.22 -3.04
C ARG A 55 2.09 3.23 -4.08
N PRO A 56 2.99 3.77 -4.92
CA PRO A 56 2.54 4.52 -6.07
C PRO A 56 1.67 3.59 -6.91
N VAL A 57 0.43 4.03 -7.19
CA VAL A 57 -0.38 3.39 -8.21
C VAL A 57 0.32 3.70 -9.53
N ILE A 58 1.15 2.78 -10.00
CA ILE A 58 1.66 2.85 -11.37
C ILE A 58 0.46 2.53 -12.24
N VAL A 59 -0.26 3.58 -12.64
CA VAL A 59 -1.19 3.48 -13.75
C VAL A 59 -0.31 3.32 -14.97
N SER A 60 0.04 2.09 -15.31
CA SER A 60 0.53 1.79 -16.64
C SER A 60 -0.63 2.02 -17.60
N GLN A 61 -0.89 3.28 -17.96
CA GLN A 61 -1.51 3.59 -19.22
C GLN A 61 -0.49 3.17 -20.29
N LEU A 62 -0.48 1.86 -20.59
CA LEU A 62 -0.05 1.43 -21.89
C LEU A 62 -1.09 2.06 -22.84
N PRO A 63 -0.75 3.06 -23.68
CA PRO A 63 -1.68 3.41 -24.74
C PRO A 63 -1.93 2.11 -25.51
N ALA A 64 -3.20 1.74 -25.64
CA ALA A 64 -3.60 0.76 -26.63
C ALA A 64 -3.21 1.38 -27.99
N SER A 65 -1.99 1.09 -28.43
CA SER A 65 -1.63 1.25 -29.82
C SER A 65 -2.48 0.23 -30.57
N ASP A 66 -3.64 0.66 -31.08
CA ASP A 66 -4.31 0.02 -32.19
C ASP A 66 -3.37 0.11 -33.40
N PRO A 67 -2.74 -0.99 -33.86
CA PRO A 67 -1.83 -0.94 -35.00
C PRO A 67 -2.57 -0.97 -36.35
N TYR A 68 -3.90 -1.01 -36.36
CA TYR A 68 -4.72 -1.05 -37.58
C TYR A 68 -5.73 0.09 -37.58
N GLY A 69 -5.23 1.31 -37.83
CA GLY A 69 -6.07 2.37 -38.38
C GLY A 69 -6.61 1.91 -39.74
N SER A 70 -7.93 1.86 -39.85
CA SER A 70 -8.66 1.61 -41.09
C SER A 70 -8.11 2.49 -42.21
N GLN A 71 -7.53 1.85 -43.24
CA GLN A 71 -7.23 2.51 -44.50
C GLN A 71 -8.54 2.66 -45.27
N ASP A 72 -9.20 3.81 -45.10
CA ASP A 72 -10.16 4.31 -46.08
C ASP A 72 -9.43 4.62 -47.39
N ALA A 73 -9.22 3.60 -48.23
CA ALA A 73 -8.81 3.76 -49.61
C ALA A 73 -10.05 4.14 -50.44
N ASN A 74 -10.48 5.39 -50.30
CA ASN A 74 -11.40 6.04 -51.24
C ASN A 74 -10.55 6.73 -52.32
N ILE A 75 -10.35 6.06 -53.45
CA ILE A 75 -9.82 6.69 -54.66
C ILE A 75 -10.86 6.49 -55.75
N GLN A 76 -11.40 7.62 -56.20
CA GLN A 76 -12.33 7.77 -57.33
C GLN A 76 -11.67 7.47 -58.67
#